data_AF-A0AAD4PXP3-F1
#
_entry.id   AF-A0AAD4PXP3-F1
#
_cell.length_a   1.000
_cell.length_b   1.000
_cell.length_c   1.000
_cell.angle_alpha   90.00
_cell.angle_beta   90.00
_cell.angle_gamma   90.00
#
_symmetry.space_group_name_H-M   'P 1'
#
loop_
_entity.id
_entity.type
_entity.pdbx_description
1 polymer ?
#
loop_
_entity_poly.entity_id
_entity_poly.type
_entity_poly.pdbx_seq_one_letter_code
_entity_poly.pdbx_strand_id
1 'polypeptide(L)'
;MPENCSHVVFSCFQACGRLITRIPGYQIHCSKTMANTSDHPLYPPDINIPLGYVSNTISLTVLLSSFALATLAIITFTLAILKGLKPTISRPDKILVGWFIFTGSIHFFLEGYFVYHHRTMPRMQDLFGQLWKEYAKADSRYMTIEPFVLIMESITAFAWGPLSYLIAWMIVVKSPYRHPTQMLVSMGQFYGDVLYYGTSMLEEYYHARSYSRPERYYYWGYFIFLNAFWIFIPAWCMYQSYSAMVAVSRLYAGYAGKKTA
;
A
#
# COMPACT_ATOMS: atom_id res chain seq x y z
N MET A 1 30.46 -7.38 -23.42
CA MET A 1 30.17 -7.49 -21.98
C MET A 1 29.63 -6.14 -21.53
N PRO A 2 28.38 -6.04 -21.06
CA PRO A 2 27.73 -4.77 -20.80
C PRO A 2 27.85 -4.38 -19.33
N GLU A 3 28.69 -3.38 -19.03
CA GLU A 3 28.64 -2.63 -17.77
C GLU A 3 28.09 -1.24 -18.12
N ASN A 4 26.80 -0.96 -17.90
CA ASN A 4 26.31 0.43 -17.82
C ASN A 4 24.86 0.64 -17.32
N CYS A 5 24.15 -0.37 -16.80
CA CYS A 5 22.80 -0.14 -16.24
C CYS A 5 22.76 0.11 -14.72
N SER A 6 23.87 -0.09 -14.00
CA SER A 6 23.91 -0.01 -12.53
C SER A 6 24.00 1.42 -11.99
N HIS A 7 24.46 2.38 -12.79
CA HIS A 7 24.74 3.75 -12.33
C HIS A 7 23.50 4.67 -12.32
N VAL A 8 22.48 4.39 -13.12
CA VAL A 8 21.27 5.24 -13.19
C VAL A 8 20.33 4.96 -12.02
N VAL A 9 20.17 3.70 -11.62
CA VAL A 9 19.33 3.31 -10.48
C VAL A 9 19.93 3.78 -9.15
N PHE A 10 21.25 3.69 -8.99
CA PHE A 10 21.94 4.17 -7.79
C PHE A 10 21.89 5.70 -7.61
N SER A 11 21.80 6.45 -8.72
CA SER A 11 21.75 7.92 -8.69
C SER A 11 20.40 8.47 -8.22
N CYS A 12 19.28 7.79 -8.50
CA CYS A 12 17.96 8.16 -7.97
C CYS A 12 17.85 7.93 -6.45
N PHE A 13 18.41 6.82 -5.93
CA PHE A 13 18.41 6.56 -4.48
C PHE A 13 19.37 7.48 -3.71
N GLN A 14 20.51 7.86 -4.29
CA GLN A 14 21.41 8.83 -3.67
C GLN A 14 20.86 10.26 -3.65
N ALA A 15 20.02 10.67 -4.60
CA ALA A 15 19.39 11.99 -4.59
C ALA A 15 18.41 12.15 -3.40
N CYS A 16 17.73 11.07 -3.01
CA CYS A 16 16.83 11.07 -1.85
C CYS A 16 17.61 11.03 -0.51
N GLY A 17 18.73 10.29 -0.45
CA GLY A 17 19.57 10.21 0.76
C GLY A 17 20.44 11.45 1.04
N ARG A 18 20.83 12.23 0.01
CA ARG A 18 21.67 13.43 0.17
C ARG A 18 20.91 14.65 0.69
N LEU A 19 19.58 14.66 0.67
CA LEU A 19 18.78 15.73 1.27
C LEU A 19 18.76 15.68 2.81
N ILE A 20 19.14 14.55 3.42
CA ILE A 20 19.04 14.31 4.87
C ILE A 20 20.36 14.61 5.61
N THR A 21 21.50 14.70 4.91
CA THR A 21 22.83 14.70 5.55
C THR A 21 23.60 16.02 5.51
N ARG A 22 23.00 17.14 5.10
CA ARG A 22 23.67 18.47 5.08
C ARG A 22 22.96 19.54 5.91
N ILE A 23 22.74 19.27 7.19
CA ILE A 23 22.57 20.31 8.20
C ILE A 23 23.81 20.31 9.10
N PRO A 24 24.68 21.33 9.06
CA PRO A 24 25.82 21.41 9.96
C PRO A 24 25.32 21.65 11.39
N GLY A 25 25.60 20.71 12.30
CA GLY A 25 25.20 20.80 13.72
C GLY A 25 24.83 19.48 14.40
N TYR A 26 24.75 18.36 13.68
CA TYR A 26 24.37 17.07 14.27
C TYR A 26 25.56 16.37 14.96
N GLN A 27 25.84 16.75 16.20
CA GLN A 27 26.56 15.90 17.14
C GLN A 27 25.56 14.94 17.76
N ILE A 28 25.75 13.62 17.59
CA ILE A 28 24.99 12.60 18.32
C ILE A 28 25.47 12.65 19.77
N HIS A 29 24.90 13.55 20.56
CA HIS A 29 24.97 13.47 22.00
C HIS A 29 24.04 12.33 22.41
N CYS A 30 24.62 11.20 22.83
CA CYS A 30 23.89 10.13 23.50
C CYS A 30 23.53 10.63 24.91
N SER A 31 22.61 11.59 24.98
CA SER A 31 21.93 11.95 26.21
C SER A 31 20.97 10.80 26.49
N LYS A 32 21.15 10.12 27.63
CA LYS A 32 20.11 9.31 28.26
C LYS A 32 18.97 10.24 28.69
N THR A 33 18.23 10.76 27.73
CA THR A 33 16.94 11.37 27.99
C THR A 33 16.04 10.21 28.36
N MET A 34 15.58 10.17 29.62
CA MET A 34 14.57 9.20 30.05
C MET A 34 13.47 9.18 28.98
N ALA A 35 13.23 8.00 28.41
CA ALA A 35 12.17 7.82 27.42
C ALA A 35 10.89 8.35 28.07
N ASN A 36 10.43 9.49 27.61
CA ASN A 36 9.19 10.09 28.07
C ASN A 36 8.11 9.20 27.44
N THR A 37 7.71 8.14 28.13
CA THR A 37 6.64 7.24 27.70
C THR A 37 5.35 8.05 27.74
N SER A 38 5.10 8.82 26.69
CA SER A 38 3.87 9.56 26.51
C SER A 38 2.74 8.55 26.50
N ASP A 39 1.76 8.72 27.38
CA ASP A 39 0.56 7.86 27.44
C ASP A 39 -0.05 7.74 26.03
N HIS A 40 -0.14 6.51 25.54
CA HIS A 40 -0.62 6.21 24.19
C HIS A 40 -1.33 4.85 24.14
N PRO A 41 -2.31 4.65 23.24
CA PRO A 41 -3.05 3.41 23.14
C PRO A 41 -2.35 2.30 22.34
N LEU A 42 -1.15 2.56 21.81
CA LEU A 42 -0.40 1.66 20.91
C LEU A 42 0.26 0.48 21.64
N TYR A 43 0.69 -0.52 20.88
CA TYR A 43 1.33 -1.73 21.39
C TYR A 43 2.70 -2.00 20.73
N PRO A 44 3.73 -2.39 21.49
CA PRO A 44 3.71 -2.59 22.95
C PRO A 44 3.69 -1.24 23.71
N PRO A 45 3.30 -1.21 25.01
CA PRO A 45 3.17 0.04 25.77
C PRO A 45 4.48 0.81 25.96
N ASP A 46 5.63 0.15 25.82
CA ASP A 46 6.98 0.72 25.89
C ASP A 46 7.50 1.22 24.54
N ILE A 47 6.67 1.22 23.49
CA ILE A 47 7.09 1.61 22.15
C ILE A 47 7.55 3.08 22.13
N ASN A 48 8.72 3.33 21.56
CA ASN A 48 9.30 4.67 21.53
C ASN A 48 8.66 5.53 20.43
N ILE A 49 8.05 6.65 20.83
CA ILE A 49 7.47 7.65 19.93
C ILE A 49 8.18 8.98 20.17
N PRO A 50 9.27 9.30 19.42
CA PRO A 50 10.19 10.38 19.78
C PRO A 50 9.55 11.77 19.87
N LEU A 51 8.52 12.04 19.07
CA LEU A 51 7.81 13.33 19.07
C LEU A 51 6.58 13.35 19.99
N GLY A 52 6.31 12.25 20.70
CA GLY A 52 5.11 12.04 21.50
C GLY A 52 3.86 11.72 20.67
N TYR A 53 2.84 11.20 21.36
CA TYR A 53 1.53 10.85 20.78
C TYR A 53 0.47 11.88 21.16
N VAL A 54 -0.44 12.19 20.23
CA VAL A 54 -1.66 12.99 20.53
C VAL A 54 -2.88 12.16 20.16
N SER A 55 -3.74 11.91 21.14
CA SER A 55 -4.96 11.09 20.96
C SER A 55 -5.90 11.65 19.91
N ASN A 56 -6.67 10.75 19.30
CA ASN A 56 -7.74 11.13 18.38
C ASN A 56 -8.81 11.94 19.12
N THR A 57 -9.26 13.00 18.47
CA THR A 57 -10.38 13.84 18.89
C THR A 57 -11.67 13.50 18.14
N ILE A 58 -11.55 12.91 16.95
CA ILE A 58 -12.67 12.37 16.17
C ILE A 58 -13.03 11.00 16.74
N SER A 59 -14.33 10.76 16.95
CA SER A 59 -14.81 9.48 17.48
C SER A 59 -14.59 8.34 16.49
N LEU A 60 -14.41 7.12 17.02
CA LEU A 60 -14.24 5.90 16.22
C LEU A 60 -15.33 5.74 15.17
N THR A 61 -16.59 5.99 15.54
CA THR A 61 -17.73 5.88 14.62
C THR A 61 -17.57 6.83 13.43
N VAL A 62 -17.19 8.09 13.66
CA VAL A 62 -16.99 9.05 12.57
C VAL A 62 -15.82 8.63 11.68
N LEU A 63 -14.71 8.16 12.26
CA LEU A 63 -13.58 7.67 11.48
C LEU A 63 -14.00 6.50 10.56
N LEU A 64 -14.58 5.44 11.12
CA LEU A 64 -14.98 4.25 10.35
C LEU A 64 -16.10 4.55 9.34
N SER A 65 -17.09 5.36 9.72
CA SER A 65 -18.15 5.78 8.80
C SER A 65 -17.61 6.64 7.66
N SER A 66 -16.65 7.54 7.92
CA SER A 66 -16.03 8.35 6.86
C SER A 66 -15.27 7.48 5.86
N PHE A 67 -14.51 6.48 6.33
CA PHE A 67 -13.79 5.54 5.49
C PHE A 67 -14.75 4.66 4.65
N ALA A 68 -15.81 4.15 5.28
CA ALA A 68 -16.82 3.35 4.59
C ALA A 68 -17.57 4.16 3.53
N LEU A 69 -17.97 5.40 3.85
CA LEU A 69 -18.65 6.30 2.91
C LEU A 69 -17.73 6.69 1.75
N ALA A 70 -16.46 6.99 2.01
CA ALA A 70 -15.48 7.28 0.95
C ALA A 70 -15.29 6.06 0.03
N THR A 71 -15.16 4.87 0.60
CA THR A 71 -15.06 3.60 -0.15
C THR A 71 -16.28 3.39 -1.06
N LEU A 72 -17.49 3.53 -0.50
CA LEU A 72 -18.73 3.40 -1.25
C LEU A 72 -18.85 4.48 -2.33
N ALA A 73 -18.51 5.72 -2.02
CA ALA A 73 -18.56 6.83 -2.98
C ALA A 73 -17.63 6.56 -4.17
N ILE A 74 -16.38 6.17 -3.94
CA ILE A 74 -15.41 5.87 -5.01
C ILE A 74 -15.90 4.74 -5.90
N ILE A 75 -16.35 3.62 -5.32
CA ILE A 75 -16.81 2.46 -6.09
C ILE A 75 -18.09 2.78 -6.86
N THR A 76 -19.10 3.35 -6.20
CA THR A 76 -20.40 3.64 -6.83
C THR A 76 -20.29 4.70 -7.91
N PHE A 77 -19.52 5.77 -7.68
CA PHE A 77 -19.24 6.80 -8.67
C PHE A 77 -18.54 6.23 -9.90
N THR A 78 -17.50 5.41 -9.69
CA THR A 78 -16.77 4.74 -10.78
C THR A 78 -17.72 3.87 -11.61
N LEU A 79 -18.53 3.03 -10.97
CA LEU A 79 -19.46 2.15 -11.66
C LEU A 79 -20.57 2.92 -12.40
N ALA A 80 -21.05 4.04 -11.83
CA ALA A 80 -22.03 4.92 -12.47
C ALA A 80 -21.45 5.57 -13.74
N ILE A 81 -20.22 6.10 -13.68
CA ILE A 81 -19.51 6.64 -14.84
C ILE A 81 -19.35 5.58 -15.93
N LEU A 82 -18.90 4.37 -15.57
CA LEU A 82 -18.70 3.29 -16.54
C LEU A 82 -20.01 2.86 -17.20
N LYS A 83 -21.12 2.86 -16.46
CA LYS A 83 -22.45 2.54 -17.00
C LYS A 83 -22.87 3.55 -18.08
N GLY A 84 -22.56 4.84 -17.89
CA GLY A 84 -22.87 5.90 -18.85
C GLY A 84 -21.91 5.94 -20.04
N LEU A 85 -20.60 5.99 -19.78
CA LEU A 85 -19.59 6.23 -20.83
C LEU A 85 -19.25 4.98 -21.65
N LYS A 86 -19.34 3.79 -21.05
CA LYS A 86 -18.88 2.53 -21.65
C LYS A 86 -19.83 1.36 -21.32
N PRO A 87 -21.10 1.43 -21.77
CA PRO A 87 -22.10 0.42 -21.41
C PRO A 87 -21.71 -1.00 -21.86
N THR A 88 -20.94 -1.12 -22.95
CA THR A 88 -20.51 -2.37 -23.59
C THR A 88 -19.36 -3.10 -22.89
N ILE A 89 -18.72 -2.51 -21.87
CA ILE A 89 -17.70 -3.21 -21.07
C ILE A 89 -18.36 -4.36 -20.29
N SER A 90 -17.65 -5.49 -20.21
CA SER A 90 -18.10 -6.68 -19.49
C SER A 90 -18.32 -6.38 -17.99
N ARG A 91 -19.24 -7.09 -17.33
CA ARG A 91 -19.44 -6.93 -15.88
C ARG A 91 -18.16 -7.18 -15.06
N PRO A 92 -17.37 -8.24 -15.34
CA PRO A 92 -16.11 -8.47 -14.64
C PRO A 92 -15.11 -7.32 -14.81
N ASP A 93 -14.98 -6.77 -16.03
CA ASP A 93 -14.08 -5.64 -16.26
C ASP A 93 -14.55 -4.38 -15.54
N LYS A 94 -15.87 -4.13 -15.44
CA LYS A 94 -16.40 -2.99 -14.65
C LYS A 94 -16.05 -3.11 -13.17
N ILE A 95 -16.21 -4.31 -12.61
CA ILE A 95 -15.83 -4.59 -11.21
C ILE A 95 -14.32 -4.39 -11.03
N LEU A 96 -13.52 -4.87 -11.98
CA LEU A 96 -12.06 -4.75 -11.91
C LEU A 96 -11.58 -3.31 -12.05
N VAL A 97 -12.23 -2.48 -12.89
CA VAL A 97 -11.98 -1.04 -12.92
C VAL A 97 -12.32 -0.42 -11.56
N GLY A 98 -13.47 -0.76 -10.98
CA GLY A 98 -13.83 -0.31 -9.63
C GLY A 98 -12.77 -0.67 -8.57
N TRP A 99 -12.26 -1.90 -8.60
CA TRP A 99 -11.15 -2.34 -7.75
C TRP A 99 -9.89 -1.50 -7.97
N PHE A 100 -9.44 -1.32 -9.21
CA PHE A 100 -8.21 -0.58 -9.50
C PHE A 100 -8.31 0.93 -9.18
N ILE A 101 -9.50 1.53 -9.34
CA ILE A 101 -9.73 2.91 -8.87
C ILE A 101 -9.71 2.98 -7.34
N PHE A 102 -10.36 2.04 -6.66
CA PHE A 102 -10.40 1.99 -5.19
C PHE A 102 -9.00 1.77 -4.60
N THR A 103 -8.30 0.72 -5.03
CA THR A 103 -6.94 0.40 -4.55
C THR A 103 -5.96 1.52 -4.91
N GLY A 104 -6.08 2.13 -6.10
CA GLY A 104 -5.30 3.30 -6.48
C GLY A 104 -5.54 4.50 -5.57
N SER A 105 -6.76 4.66 -5.05
CA SER A 105 -7.11 5.73 -4.10
C SER A 105 -6.53 5.49 -2.72
N ILE A 106 -6.57 4.25 -2.22
CA ILE A 106 -5.93 3.88 -0.95
C ILE A 106 -4.42 4.12 -1.05
N HIS A 107 -3.76 3.54 -2.04
CA HIS A 107 -2.32 3.66 -2.21
C HIS A 107 -1.87 5.13 -2.41
N PHE A 108 -2.51 5.84 -3.33
CA PHE A 108 -2.04 7.19 -3.65
C PHE A 108 -2.37 8.21 -2.57
N PHE A 109 -3.58 8.19 -2.01
CA PHE A 109 -4.02 9.22 -1.05
C PHE A 109 -3.77 8.82 0.40
N LEU A 110 -4.16 7.61 0.82
CA LEU A 110 -4.05 7.21 2.23
C LEU A 110 -2.60 6.88 2.58
N GLU A 111 -1.97 6.01 1.81
CA GLU A 111 -0.57 5.60 2.03
C GLU A 111 0.40 6.71 1.63
N GLY A 112 0.11 7.45 0.55
CA GLY A 112 0.86 8.67 0.22
C GLY A 112 0.82 9.72 1.33
N TYR A 113 -0.33 9.91 1.99
CA TYR A 113 -0.43 10.77 3.18
C TYR A 113 0.46 10.24 4.32
N PHE A 114 0.46 8.91 4.56
CA PHE A 114 1.33 8.30 5.57
C PHE A 114 2.80 8.59 5.27
N VAL A 115 3.24 8.32 4.05
CA VAL A 115 4.62 8.52 3.60
C VAL A 115 5.03 9.99 3.72
N TYR A 116 4.16 10.93 3.36
CA TYR A 116 4.45 12.36 3.46
C TYR A 116 4.56 12.82 4.91
N HIS A 117 3.71 12.31 5.81
CA HIS A 117 3.65 12.72 7.21
C HIS A 117 4.33 11.75 8.20
N HIS A 118 5.10 10.75 7.74
CA HIS A 118 5.61 9.65 8.56
C HIS A 118 6.32 10.08 9.85
N ARG A 119 7.02 11.22 9.83
CA ARG A 119 7.73 11.75 11.01
C ARG A 119 6.79 12.30 12.08
N THR A 120 5.67 12.89 11.67
CA THR A 120 4.73 13.60 12.55
C THR A 120 3.40 12.87 12.71
N MET A 121 3.26 11.68 12.10
CA MET A 121 2.04 10.87 12.10
C MET A 121 1.37 10.73 13.47
N PRO A 122 2.11 10.43 14.57
CA PRO A 122 1.52 10.27 15.90
C PRO A 122 0.83 11.52 16.45
N ARG A 123 1.06 12.69 15.84
CA ARG A 123 0.52 13.99 16.28
C ARG A 123 -0.53 14.56 15.32
N MET A 124 -0.76 13.93 14.17
CA MET A 124 -1.69 14.46 13.16
C MET A 124 -3.13 14.45 13.70
N GLN A 125 -3.88 15.52 13.44
CA GLN A 125 -5.24 15.72 13.95
C GLN A 125 -6.27 15.94 12.85
N ASP A 126 -5.88 15.93 11.58
CA ASP A 126 -6.85 15.85 10.49
C ASP A 126 -7.42 14.42 10.34
N LEU A 127 -8.41 14.26 9.45
CA LEU A 127 -9.11 13.00 9.26
C LEU A 127 -8.16 11.83 8.89
N PHE A 128 -7.20 12.06 8.00
CA PHE A 128 -6.28 11.02 7.52
C PHE A 128 -5.32 10.59 8.62
N GLY A 129 -4.74 11.56 9.34
CA GLY A 129 -3.86 11.29 10.46
C GLY A 129 -4.57 10.53 11.59
N GLN A 130 -5.82 10.88 11.88
CA GLN A 130 -6.61 10.17 12.89
C GLN A 130 -7.05 8.78 12.43
N LEU A 131 -7.35 8.57 11.15
CA LEU A 131 -7.58 7.25 10.56
C LEU A 131 -6.33 6.36 10.68
N TRP A 132 -5.15 6.89 10.36
CA TRP A 132 -3.89 6.16 10.53
C TRP A 132 -3.59 5.81 11.98
N LYS A 133 -3.86 6.73 12.92
CA LYS A 133 -3.75 6.43 14.36
C LYS A 133 -4.74 5.37 14.83
N GLU A 134 -5.93 5.30 14.25
CA GLU A 134 -6.87 4.23 14.54
C GLU A 134 -6.36 2.89 13.99
N TYR A 135 -5.91 2.87 12.74
CA TYR A 135 -5.34 1.67 12.12
C TYR A 135 -4.06 1.20 12.82
N ALA A 136 -3.23 2.11 13.32
CA ALA A 136 -1.99 1.78 14.04
C ALA A 136 -2.20 1.05 15.37
N LYS A 137 -3.43 0.95 15.87
CA LYS A 137 -3.75 0.04 16.98
C LYS A 137 -3.68 -1.43 16.55
N ALA A 138 -3.84 -1.71 15.26
CA ALA A 138 -3.61 -3.01 14.65
C ALA A 138 -2.14 -3.23 14.29
N ASP A 139 -1.41 -2.16 13.97
CA ASP A 139 0.03 -2.22 13.75
C ASP A 139 0.72 -0.89 14.11
N SER A 140 1.39 -0.86 15.26
CA SER A 140 2.00 0.36 15.77
C SER A 140 3.24 0.81 14.99
N ARG A 141 3.74 -0.01 14.05
CA ARG A 141 4.88 0.33 13.19
C ARG A 141 4.63 1.57 12.32
N TYR A 142 3.36 1.87 12.02
CA TYR A 142 2.93 3.11 11.36
C TYR A 142 3.14 4.38 12.21
N MET A 143 3.53 4.25 13.48
CA MET A 143 3.77 5.37 14.39
C MET A 143 5.24 5.50 14.78
N THR A 144 6.11 4.60 14.31
CA THR A 144 7.51 4.49 14.75
C THR A 144 8.56 4.58 13.64
N ILE A 145 8.17 5.03 12.44
CA ILE A 145 9.08 5.12 11.28
C ILE A 145 9.79 3.77 11.06
N GLU A 146 9.04 2.68 11.17
CA GLU A 146 9.60 1.35 10.93
C GLU A 146 10.05 1.26 9.46
N PRO A 147 11.33 0.90 9.19
CA PRO A 147 11.91 1.01 7.85
C PRO A 147 11.17 0.20 6.78
N PHE A 148 10.75 -1.02 7.09
CA PHE A 148 10.08 -1.86 6.11
C PHE A 148 8.71 -1.28 5.72
N VAL A 149 7.86 -0.95 6.71
CA VAL A 149 6.56 -0.32 6.48
C VAL A 149 6.72 0.97 5.68
N LEU A 150 7.63 1.86 6.07
CA LEU A 150 7.83 3.13 5.36
C LEU A 150 8.26 2.92 3.89
N ILE A 151 9.16 1.99 3.62
CA ILE A 151 9.62 1.71 2.24
C ILE A 151 8.51 1.06 1.41
N MET A 152 7.82 0.07 1.98
CA MET A 152 6.73 -0.61 1.31
C MET A 152 5.62 0.37 0.92
N GLU A 153 5.18 1.19 1.88
CA GLU A 153 4.14 2.20 1.67
C GLU A 153 4.59 3.31 0.70
N SER A 154 5.90 3.61 0.65
CA SER A 154 6.43 4.54 -0.36
C SER A 154 6.29 3.97 -1.76
N ILE A 155 6.62 2.68 -1.95
CA ILE A 155 6.49 2.02 -3.26
C ILE A 155 5.03 1.92 -3.66
N THR A 156 4.15 1.54 -2.74
CA THR A 156 2.71 1.46 -3.02
C THR A 156 2.16 2.83 -3.41
N ALA A 157 2.50 3.90 -2.68
CA ALA A 157 2.04 5.25 -2.97
C ALA A 157 2.55 5.80 -4.30
N PHE A 158 3.85 5.67 -4.59
CA PHE A 158 4.46 6.30 -5.77
C PHE A 158 4.41 5.44 -7.04
N ALA A 159 4.27 4.11 -6.92
CA ALA A 159 4.19 3.21 -8.06
C ALA A 159 2.82 2.54 -8.18
N TRP A 160 2.37 1.78 -7.17
CA TRP A 160 1.16 0.97 -7.28
C TRP A 160 -0.12 1.81 -7.36
N GLY A 161 -0.19 2.94 -6.66
CA GLY A 161 -1.30 3.90 -6.75
C GLY A 161 -1.50 4.44 -8.17
N PRO A 162 -0.51 5.15 -8.76
CA PRO A 162 -0.60 5.68 -10.12
C PRO A 162 -0.81 4.60 -11.18
N LEU A 163 -0.12 3.45 -11.05
CA LEU A 163 -0.27 2.35 -12.01
C LEU A 163 -1.64 1.69 -11.92
N SER A 164 -2.29 1.68 -10.75
CA SER A 164 -3.66 1.16 -10.61
C SER A 164 -4.65 2.01 -11.41
N TYR A 165 -4.54 3.35 -11.35
CA TYR A 165 -5.34 4.23 -12.21
C TYR A 165 -5.06 4.00 -13.70
N LEU A 166 -3.78 3.79 -14.06
CA LEU A 166 -3.41 3.47 -15.44
C LEU A 166 -4.02 2.14 -15.90
N ILE A 167 -4.02 1.10 -15.06
CA ILE A 167 -4.64 -0.20 -15.36
C ILE A 167 -6.15 -0.03 -15.55
N ALA A 168 -6.82 0.72 -14.68
CA ALA A 168 -8.24 1.04 -14.82
C ALA A 168 -8.54 1.67 -16.19
N TRP A 169 -7.73 2.64 -16.62
CA TRP A 169 -7.82 3.22 -17.96
C TRP A 169 -7.55 2.19 -19.07
N MET A 170 -6.51 1.36 -18.93
CA MET A 170 -6.15 0.31 -19.89
C MET A 170 -7.28 -0.72 -20.09
N ILE A 171 -8.00 -1.07 -19.02
CA ILE A 171 -9.18 -1.94 -19.10
C ILE A 171 -10.27 -1.26 -19.95
N VAL A 172 -10.53 0.02 -19.69
CA VAL A 172 -11.56 0.81 -20.39
C VAL A 172 -11.27 0.95 -21.89
N VAL A 173 -10.01 1.17 -22.26
CA VAL A 173 -9.60 1.32 -23.67
C VAL A 173 -9.22 -0.01 -24.34
N LYS A 174 -9.35 -1.15 -23.63
CA LYS A 174 -8.96 -2.48 -24.11
C LYS A 174 -7.49 -2.54 -24.59
N SER A 175 -6.60 -1.89 -23.86
CA SER A 175 -5.17 -1.83 -24.20
C SER A 175 -4.51 -3.22 -24.12
N PRO A 176 -3.64 -3.59 -25.09
CA PRO A 176 -2.88 -4.84 -25.02
C PRO A 176 -1.88 -4.86 -23.85
N TYR A 177 -1.50 -3.68 -23.34
CA TYR A 177 -0.60 -3.54 -22.19
C TYR A 177 -1.28 -3.80 -20.84
N ARG A 178 -2.61 -3.99 -20.82
CA ARG A 178 -3.37 -4.26 -19.58
C ARG A 178 -2.78 -5.43 -18.82
N HIS A 179 -2.71 -6.62 -19.41
CA HIS A 179 -2.38 -7.84 -18.66
C HIS A 179 -0.95 -7.85 -18.11
N PRO A 180 0.09 -7.43 -18.85
CA PRO A 180 1.43 -7.28 -18.28
C PRO A 180 1.47 -6.29 -17.11
N THR A 181 0.83 -5.12 -17.25
CA THR A 181 0.83 -4.08 -16.21
C THR A 181 0.01 -4.51 -14.99
N GLN A 182 -1.15 -5.12 -15.22
CA GLN A 182 -2.03 -5.69 -14.19
C GLN A 182 -1.29 -6.76 -13.38
N MET A 183 -0.58 -7.67 -14.04
CA MET A 183 0.20 -8.72 -13.37
C MET A 183 1.34 -8.13 -12.54
N LEU A 184 2.06 -7.12 -13.04
CA LEU A 184 3.14 -6.44 -12.32
C LEU A 184 2.63 -5.79 -11.02
N VAL A 185 1.59 -4.96 -11.11
CA VAL A 185 1.02 -4.29 -9.93
C VAL A 185 0.42 -5.29 -8.96
N SER A 186 -0.30 -6.29 -9.47
CA SER A 186 -0.92 -7.32 -8.62
C SER A 186 0.13 -8.16 -7.87
N MET A 187 1.25 -8.48 -8.52
CA MET A 187 2.38 -9.13 -7.86
C MET A 187 2.97 -8.24 -6.77
N GLY A 188 3.16 -6.94 -7.06
CA GLY A 188 3.68 -5.98 -6.09
C GLY A 188 2.81 -5.87 -4.83
N GLN A 189 1.48 -5.80 -5.01
CA GLN A 189 0.51 -5.77 -3.91
C GLN A 189 0.55 -7.07 -3.08
N PHE A 190 0.45 -8.23 -3.75
CA PHE A 190 0.49 -9.52 -3.08
C PHE A 190 1.79 -9.74 -2.32
N TYR A 191 2.93 -9.47 -2.96
CA TYR A 191 4.25 -9.65 -2.37
C TYR A 191 4.49 -8.70 -1.20
N GLY A 192 4.12 -7.42 -1.35
CA GLY A 192 4.20 -6.43 -0.28
C GLY A 192 3.43 -6.89 0.96
N ASP A 193 2.20 -7.34 0.78
CA ASP A 193 1.35 -7.74 1.91
C ASP A 193 1.83 -9.06 2.58
N VAL A 194 2.37 -10.01 1.80
CA VAL A 194 3.05 -11.19 2.36
C VAL A 194 4.26 -10.80 3.22
N LEU A 195 5.07 -9.84 2.76
CA LEU A 195 6.20 -9.33 3.54
C LEU A 195 5.74 -8.53 4.76
N TYR A 196 4.66 -7.76 4.65
CA TYR A 196 4.06 -7.01 5.75
C TYR A 196 3.59 -7.91 6.89
N TYR A 197 2.87 -8.99 6.56
CA TYR A 197 2.52 -10.02 7.54
C TYR A 197 3.75 -10.71 8.09
N GLY A 198 4.65 -11.16 7.20
CA GLY A 198 5.85 -11.88 7.58
C GLY A 198 6.70 -11.10 8.59
N THR A 199 6.97 -9.82 8.32
CA THR A 199 7.75 -8.97 9.23
C THR A 199 7.10 -8.84 10.61
N SER A 200 5.78 -8.64 10.69
CA SER A 200 5.09 -8.57 11.99
C SER A 200 5.12 -9.90 12.73
N MET A 201 4.83 -11.00 12.03
CA MET A 201 4.75 -12.33 12.63
C MET A 201 6.12 -12.83 13.10
N LEU A 202 7.19 -12.52 12.34
CA LEU A 202 8.55 -12.90 12.71
C LEU A 202 9.07 -12.08 13.90
N GLU A 203 8.73 -10.79 13.99
CA GLU A 203 9.01 -9.99 15.19
C GLU A 203 8.31 -10.56 16.45
N GLU A 204 7.05 -10.98 16.32
CA GLU A 204 6.35 -11.64 17.42
C GLU A 204 6.98 -13.00 17.77
N TYR A 205 7.34 -13.81 16.77
CA TYR A 205 7.88 -15.15 16.98
C TYR A 205 9.31 -15.15 17.55
N TYR A 206 10.21 -14.32 17.02
CA TYR A 206 11.63 -14.32 17.39
C TYR A 206 11.98 -13.33 18.51
N HIS A 207 11.21 -12.25 18.64
CA HIS A 207 11.50 -11.17 19.59
C HIS A 207 10.41 -10.98 20.64
N ALA A 208 9.38 -11.83 20.65
CA ALA A 208 8.23 -11.73 21.55
C ALA A 208 7.61 -10.32 21.54
N ARG A 209 7.70 -9.64 20.39
CA ARG A 209 7.30 -8.24 20.22
C ARG A 209 6.18 -8.16 19.20
N SER A 210 4.95 -8.10 19.71
CA SER A 210 3.78 -7.81 18.87
C SER A 210 3.61 -6.29 18.74
N TYR A 211 3.13 -5.85 17.58
CA TYR A 211 2.81 -4.43 17.32
C TYR A 211 1.28 -4.18 17.26
N SER A 212 0.49 -5.24 17.32
CA SER A 212 -0.97 -5.18 17.42
C SER A 212 -1.38 -5.14 18.89
N ARG A 213 -2.41 -4.36 19.19
CA ARG A 213 -3.07 -4.43 20.50
C ARG A 213 -3.67 -5.84 20.73
N PRO A 214 -3.77 -6.28 22.00
CA PRO A 214 -4.20 -7.64 22.35
C PRO A 214 -5.68 -7.91 22.08
N GLU A 215 -6.51 -6.88 21.90
CA GLU A 215 -7.91 -7.10 21.54
C GLU A 215 -8.03 -7.71 20.15
N ARG A 216 -8.77 -8.83 20.08
CA ARG A 216 -8.86 -9.69 18.89
C ARG A 216 -9.27 -8.96 17.61
N TYR A 217 -10.07 -7.90 17.71
CA TYR A 217 -10.57 -7.19 16.54
C TYR A 217 -9.50 -6.32 15.86
N TYR A 218 -8.47 -5.86 16.57
CA TYR A 218 -7.34 -5.17 15.92
C TYR A 218 -6.52 -6.16 15.11
N TYR A 219 -6.19 -7.32 15.67
CA TYR A 219 -5.42 -8.31 14.93
C TYR A 219 -6.25 -8.96 13.80
N TRP A 220 -7.39 -9.58 14.10
CA TRP A 220 -8.14 -10.32 13.09
C TRP A 220 -8.95 -9.43 12.16
N GLY A 221 -9.55 -8.36 12.70
CA GLY A 221 -10.39 -7.46 11.92
C GLY A 221 -9.58 -6.47 11.10
N TYR A 222 -8.63 -5.77 11.72
CA TYR A 222 -7.90 -4.70 11.04
C TYR A 222 -6.67 -5.26 10.34
N PHE A 223 -5.81 -5.95 11.08
CA PHE A 223 -4.53 -6.42 10.55
C PHE A 223 -4.72 -7.53 9.51
N ILE A 224 -5.49 -8.59 9.78
CA ILE A 224 -5.69 -9.69 8.82
C ILE A 224 -6.78 -9.36 7.79
N PHE A 225 -8.01 -9.05 8.23
CA PHE A 225 -9.14 -8.99 7.30
C PHE A 225 -9.08 -7.81 6.32
N LEU A 226 -8.70 -6.59 6.77
CA LEU A 226 -8.62 -5.46 5.84
C LEU A 226 -7.54 -5.64 4.79
N ASN A 227 -6.39 -6.23 5.14
CA ASN A 227 -5.31 -6.46 4.18
C ASN A 227 -5.56 -7.68 3.27
N ALA A 228 -6.35 -8.67 3.72
CA ALA A 228 -6.65 -9.87 2.92
C ALA A 228 -7.19 -9.59 1.50
N PHE A 229 -7.85 -8.46 1.26
CA PHE A 229 -8.28 -8.06 -0.09
C PHE A 229 -7.09 -7.89 -1.05
N TRP A 230 -5.97 -7.35 -0.57
CA TRP A 230 -4.70 -7.19 -1.31
C TRP A 230 -3.90 -8.50 -1.45
N ILE A 231 -4.33 -9.59 -0.82
CA ILE A 231 -3.87 -10.95 -1.12
C ILE A 231 -4.74 -11.55 -2.22
N PHE A 232 -6.04 -11.72 -1.96
CA PHE A 232 -6.88 -12.58 -2.80
C PHE A 232 -7.23 -11.95 -4.16
N ILE A 233 -7.54 -10.65 -4.20
CA ILE A 233 -7.91 -10.00 -5.47
C ILE A 233 -6.69 -9.89 -6.40
N PRO A 234 -5.51 -9.47 -5.93
CA PRO A 234 -4.30 -9.48 -6.74
C PRO A 234 -3.88 -10.89 -7.19
N ALA A 235 -3.99 -11.90 -6.34
CA ALA A 235 -3.74 -13.30 -6.74
C ALA A 235 -4.62 -13.74 -7.92
N TRP A 236 -5.92 -13.43 -7.86
CA TRP A 236 -6.83 -13.67 -8.97
C TRP A 236 -6.44 -12.88 -10.23
N CYS A 237 -6.06 -11.60 -10.07
CA CYS A 237 -5.64 -10.75 -11.19
C CYS A 237 -4.37 -11.25 -11.88
N MET A 238 -3.41 -11.80 -11.11
CA MET A 238 -2.23 -12.46 -11.64
C MET A 238 -2.60 -13.71 -12.44
N TYR A 239 -3.42 -14.61 -11.86
CA TYR A 239 -3.87 -15.81 -12.55
C TYR A 239 -4.59 -15.49 -13.87
N GLN A 240 -5.51 -14.52 -13.85
CA GLN A 240 -6.23 -14.07 -15.03
C GLN A 240 -5.27 -13.54 -16.09
N SER A 241 -4.35 -12.64 -15.72
CA SER A 241 -3.43 -12.00 -16.66
C SER A 241 -2.44 -12.99 -17.26
N TYR A 242 -1.89 -13.86 -16.43
CA TYR A 242 -0.99 -14.93 -16.86
C TYR A 242 -1.70 -15.86 -17.87
N SER A 243 -2.92 -16.28 -17.57
CA SER A 243 -3.71 -17.14 -18.46
C SER A 243 -3.99 -16.48 -19.82
N ALA A 244 -4.33 -15.19 -19.82
CA ALA A 244 -4.53 -14.43 -21.05
C ALA A 244 -3.25 -14.30 -21.89
N MET A 245 -2.12 -14.01 -21.23
CA MET A 245 -0.82 -13.90 -21.91
C MET A 245 -0.38 -15.24 -22.52
N VAL A 246 -0.54 -16.35 -21.79
CA VAL A 246 -0.24 -17.71 -22.30
C VAL A 246 -1.13 -18.05 -23.50
N ALA A 247 -2.41 -17.71 -23.47
CA ALA A 247 -3.32 -17.95 -24.59
C ALA A 247 -2.86 -17.24 -25.87
N VAL A 248 -2.46 -15.97 -25.77
CA VAL A 248 -1.92 -15.20 -26.90
C VAL A 248 -0.63 -15.83 -27.43
N SER A 249 0.30 -16.22 -26.55
CA SER A 249 1.55 -16.88 -26.96
C SER A 249 1.30 -18.19 -27.72
N ARG A 250 0.31 -18.99 -27.30
CA ARG A 250 -0.07 -20.23 -28.00
C ARG A 250 -0.65 -19.97 -29.38
N LEU A 251 -1.51 -18.95 -29.52
CA LEU A 251 -2.06 -18.54 -30.82
C LEU A 251 -0.96 -18.10 -31.78
N TYR A 252 0.00 -17.32 -31.29
CA TYR A 252 1.14 -16.87 -32.10
C TYR A 252 2.00 -18.05 -32.57
N ALA A 253 2.33 -19.00 -31.68
CA ALA A 253 3.09 -20.19 -32.06
C ALA A 253 2.37 -21.03 -33.13
N GLY A 254 1.05 -21.21 -33.01
CA GLY A 254 0.25 -21.91 -34.02
C GLY A 254 0.19 -21.18 -35.36
N TYR A 255 0.17 -19.84 -35.36
CA TYR A 255 0.23 -19.05 -36.58
C TYR A 255 1.61 -19.11 -37.26
N ALA A 256 2.69 -19.03 -36.47
CA ALA A 256 4.05 -19.13 -36.98
C ALA A 256 4.33 -20.49 -37.63
N GLY A 257 3.90 -21.59 -37.00
CA GLY A 257 4.06 -22.94 -37.54
C GLY A 257 3.32 -23.17 -38.87
N LYS A 258 2.20 -22.46 -39.11
CA LYS A 258 1.47 -22.49 -40.39
C LYS A 258 2.13 -21.66 -41.50
N LYS A 259 3.02 -20.72 -41.18
CA LYS A 259 3.75 -19.92 -42.18
C LYS A 259 5.04 -20.59 -42.66
N THR A 260 5.56 -21.53 -41.89
CA THR A 260 6.79 -22.27 -42.18
C THR A 260 6.53 -23.61 -42.86
N ALA A 261 5.26 -24.00 -43.02
CA ALA A 261 4.81 -25.18 -43.76
C ALA A 261 4.21 -24.75 -45.10
#